data_AF-A0ABD5XS85-F1
#
_entry.id   AF-A0ABD5XS85-F1
#
_cell.length_a   1.000
_cell.length_b   1.000
_cell.length_c   1.000
_cell.angle_alpha   90.00
_cell.angle_beta   90.00
_cell.angle_gamma   90.00
#
_symmetry.space_group_name_H-M   'P 1'
#
loop_
_entity.id
_entity.type
_entity.pdbx_description
1 polymer ?
#
loop_
_entity_poly.entity_id
_entity_poly.type
_entity_poly.pdbx_seq_one_letter_code
_entity_poly.pdbx_strand_id
1 'polypeptide(L)'
;MDRRLPLRFLGRVAAGTVVLVGASVLTAPLFERLGDENEALEAGMAELADTSPAGKVFVGVTAGTTEEVAFNGYALERLAVLTGNPPLAGAVTATAFVLGHWGEQWGLSAVLRIAQPALLVTGLYLYWRSLPVLIAVHAINDVLGLFLAPDTDGTDGTGEAAAATATQ
;
A
#
# COMPACT_ATOMS: atom_id res chain seq x y z
N MET A 1 -30.36 16.03 2.43
CA MET A 1 -29.12 15.24 2.63
C MET A 1 -28.81 15.15 4.10
N ASP A 2 -28.73 13.94 4.66
CA ASP A 2 -28.33 13.73 6.05
C ASP A 2 -26.83 14.03 6.19
N ARG A 3 -26.48 15.08 6.96
CA ARG A 3 -25.08 15.48 7.22
C ARG A 3 -24.29 14.39 7.96
N ARG A 4 -24.94 13.37 8.53
CA ARG A 4 -24.26 12.25 9.20
C ARG A 4 -23.60 11.27 8.23
N LEU A 5 -24.06 11.20 6.98
CA LEU A 5 -23.47 10.32 5.95
C LEU A 5 -22.03 10.72 5.58
N PRO A 6 -21.74 11.98 5.18
CA PRO A 6 -20.37 12.38 4.87
C PRO A 6 -19.44 12.31 6.09
N LEU A 7 -19.93 12.64 7.29
CA LEU A 7 -19.13 12.54 8.52
C LEU A 7 -18.75 11.09 8.87
N ARG A 8 -19.67 10.14 8.66
CA ARG A 8 -19.37 8.70 8.87
C ARG A 8 -18.39 8.17 7.84
N PHE A 9 -18.51 8.60 6.59
CA PHE A 9 -17.55 8.26 5.54
C PHE A 9 -16.15 8.77 5.92
N LEU A 10 -16.03 10.08 6.18
CA LEU A 10 -14.76 10.70 6.56
C LEU A 10 -14.17 10.08 7.83
N GLY A 11 -15.00 9.80 8.84
CA GLY A 11 -14.54 9.17 10.08
C GLY A 11 -14.01 7.75 9.86
N ARG A 12 -14.62 6.96 8.98
CA ARG A 12 -14.12 5.61 8.64
C ARG A 12 -12.85 5.67 7.80
N VAL A 13 -12.76 6.60 6.85
CA VAL A 13 -11.53 6.81 6.08
C VAL A 13 -10.38 7.17 7.03
N ALA A 14 -10.58 8.16 7.91
CA ALA A 14 -9.58 8.55 8.89
C ALA A 14 -9.18 7.37 9.80
N ALA A 15 -10.16 6.62 10.32
CA ALA A 15 -9.88 5.44 11.15
C ALA A 15 -9.09 4.37 10.39
N GLY A 16 -9.44 4.10 9.13
CA GLY A 16 -8.75 3.11 8.30
C GLY A 16 -7.31 3.51 8.01
N THR A 17 -7.09 4.77 7.65
CA THR A 17 -5.73 5.31 7.45
C THR A 17 -4.90 5.22 8.73
N VAL A 18 -5.47 5.58 9.89
CA VAL A 18 -4.78 5.44 11.19
C VAL A 18 -4.43 3.98 11.49
N VAL A 19 -5.34 3.05 11.16
CA VAL A 19 -5.06 1.61 11.33
C VAL A 19 -3.92 1.15 10.44
N LEU A 20 -3.90 1.53 9.16
CA LEU A 20 -2.82 1.14 8.24
C LEU A 20 -1.49 1.74 8.65
N VAL A 21 -1.41 3.07 8.82
CA VAL A 21 -0.17 3.76 9.21
C VAL A 21 0.31 3.29 10.58
N GLY A 22 -0.61 3.17 11.55
CA GLY A 22 -0.28 2.68 12.88
C GLY A 22 0.24 1.25 12.85
N ALA A 23 -0.35 0.37 12.05
CA ALA A 23 0.14 -0.99 11.88
C ALA A 23 1.54 -1.02 11.25
N SER A 24 1.80 -0.21 10.22
CA SER A 24 3.13 -0.10 9.59
C SER A 24 4.20 0.36 10.60
N VAL A 25 3.88 1.35 11.44
CA VAL A 25 4.80 1.82 12.50
C VAL A 25 5.05 0.73 13.55
N LEU A 26 4.00 -0.02 13.93
CA LEU A 26 4.10 -1.07 14.93
C LEU A 26 4.86 -2.31 14.43
N THR A 27 4.79 -2.62 13.13
CA THR A 27 5.47 -3.77 12.53
C THR A 27 6.89 -3.45 12.05
N ALA A 28 7.27 -2.18 11.90
CA ALA A 28 8.61 -1.80 11.44
C ALA A 28 9.76 -2.46 12.24
N PRO A 29 9.78 -2.45 13.60
CA PRO A 29 10.85 -3.09 14.36
C PRO A 29 10.92 -4.61 14.19
N LEU A 30 9.81 -5.24 13.80
CA LEU A 30 9.79 -6.67 13.49
C LEU A 30 10.51 -6.94 12.17
N PHE A 31 10.23 -6.15 11.13
CA PHE A 31 10.88 -6.31 9.83
C PHE A 31 12.38 -6.03 9.88
N GLU A 32 12.81 -5.00 10.65
CA GLU A 32 14.23 -4.73 10.90
C GLU A 32 14.95 -5.96 11.50
N ARG A 33 14.31 -6.64 12.46
CA ARG A 33 14.87 -7.87 13.08
C ARG A 33 14.90 -9.07 12.15
N LEU A 34 14.05 -9.08 11.13
CA LEU A 34 14.05 -10.11 10.08
C LEU A 34 15.10 -9.83 9.01
N GLY A 35 15.89 -8.75 9.15
CA GLY A 35 16.92 -8.35 8.19
C GLY A 35 16.32 -7.69 6.94
N ASP A 36 15.09 -7.19 7.04
CA ASP A 36 14.40 -6.48 5.97
C ASP A 36 14.38 -4.99 6.30
N GLU A 37 15.31 -4.23 5.72
CA GLU A 37 15.44 -2.77 5.91
C GLU A 37 14.55 -1.95 4.98
N ASN A 38 13.48 -2.54 4.42
CA ASN A 38 12.57 -1.90 3.46
C ASN A 38 13.14 -1.72 2.05
N GLU A 39 14.42 -2.03 1.83
CA GLU A 39 15.13 -1.86 0.55
C GLU A 39 14.38 -2.45 -0.65
N ALA A 40 13.85 -3.67 -0.52
CA ALA A 40 13.15 -4.34 -1.62
C ALA A 40 11.80 -3.69 -1.94
N LEU A 41 11.13 -3.13 -0.93
CA LEU A 41 9.88 -2.39 -1.13
C LEU A 41 10.18 -1.04 -1.79
N GLU A 42 11.21 -0.34 -1.30
CA GLU A 42 11.65 0.94 -1.85
C GLU A 42 12.12 0.79 -3.30
N ALA A 43 12.90 -0.25 -3.62
CA ALA A 43 13.30 -0.56 -4.98
C ALA A 43 12.09 -0.82 -5.90
N GLY A 44 11.09 -1.56 -5.43
CA GLY A 44 9.84 -1.81 -6.16
C GLY A 44 8.97 -0.55 -6.32
N MET A 45 9.17 0.47 -5.48
CA MET A 45 8.47 1.76 -5.55
C MET A 45 9.26 2.84 -6.29
N ALA A 46 10.56 2.67 -6.54
CA ALA A 46 11.45 3.74 -6.98
C ALA A 46 10.96 4.49 -8.22
N GLU A 47 10.60 3.78 -9.30
CA GLU A 47 10.08 4.38 -10.53
C GLU A 47 8.75 5.13 -10.28
N LEU A 48 7.89 4.58 -9.41
CA LEU A 48 6.62 5.22 -9.06
C LEU A 48 6.83 6.43 -8.14
N ALA A 49 7.85 6.41 -7.30
CA ALA A 49 8.21 7.48 -6.39
C ALA A 49 8.94 8.64 -7.09
N ASP A 50 9.58 8.40 -8.24
CA ASP A 50 10.25 9.44 -9.05
C ASP A 50 9.25 10.29 -9.88
N THR A 51 7.99 9.88 -9.95
CA THR A 51 6.98 10.66 -10.68
C THR A 51 6.63 11.99 -9.99
N SER A 52 6.06 12.92 -10.75
CA SER A 52 5.57 14.20 -10.21
C SER A 52 4.57 14.02 -9.06
N PRO A 53 4.37 15.02 -8.17
CA PRO A 53 3.37 14.93 -7.10
C PRO A 53 1.96 14.55 -7.58
N ALA A 54 1.55 15.06 -8.75
CA ALA A 54 0.29 14.70 -9.38
C ALA A 54 0.28 13.24 -9.87
N GLY A 55 1.43 12.76 -10.38
CA GLY A 55 1.64 11.36 -10.73
C GLY A 55 1.51 10.43 -9.53
N LYS A 56 2.08 10.77 -8.37
CA LYS A 56 1.97 9.96 -7.14
C LYS A 56 0.52 9.80 -6.71
N VAL A 57 -0.24 10.90 -6.73
CA VAL A 57 -1.69 10.90 -6.45
C VAL A 57 -2.44 10.06 -7.48
N PHE A 58 -2.14 10.20 -8.76
CA PHE A 58 -2.77 9.43 -9.82
C PHE A 58 -2.51 7.92 -9.65
N VAL A 59 -1.27 7.52 -9.43
CA VAL A 59 -0.88 6.13 -9.20
C VAL A 59 -1.64 5.57 -8.00
N GLY A 60 -1.55 6.19 -6.82
CA GLY A 60 -2.22 5.67 -5.62
C GLY A 60 -3.76 5.62 -5.74
N VAL A 61 -4.39 6.61 -6.38
CA VAL A 61 -5.85 6.58 -6.61
C VAL A 61 -6.24 5.50 -7.61
N THR A 62 -5.46 5.32 -8.68
CA THR A 62 -5.74 4.27 -9.67
C THR A 62 -5.55 2.88 -9.08
N ALA A 63 -4.43 2.62 -8.39
CA ALA A 63 -4.14 1.37 -7.68
C ALA A 63 -5.25 1.05 -6.67
N GLY A 64 -5.49 1.96 -5.72
CA GLY A 64 -6.53 1.78 -4.71
C GLY A 64 -7.95 1.61 -5.29
N THR A 65 -8.23 2.11 -6.50
CA THR A 65 -9.52 1.89 -7.16
C THR A 65 -9.56 0.54 -7.89
N THR A 66 -8.57 0.25 -8.73
CA THR A 66 -8.57 -0.95 -9.59
C THR A 66 -8.43 -2.21 -8.78
N GLU A 67 -7.55 -2.21 -7.78
CA GLU A 67 -7.27 -3.34 -6.92
C GLU A 67 -8.47 -3.63 -6.01
N GLU A 68 -9.01 -2.61 -5.34
CA GLU A 68 -10.13 -2.83 -4.44
C GLU A 68 -11.40 -3.27 -5.16
N VAL A 69 -11.67 -2.74 -6.35
CA VAL A 69 -12.80 -3.19 -7.17
C VAL A 69 -12.62 -4.65 -7.60
N ALA A 70 -11.42 -5.04 -8.05
CA ALA A 70 -11.16 -6.39 -8.53
C ALA A 70 -11.16 -7.43 -7.40
N PHE A 71 -10.46 -7.16 -6.31
CA PHE A 71 -10.23 -8.12 -5.24
C PHE A 71 -11.37 -8.10 -4.21
N ASN A 72 -11.60 -6.97 -3.53
CA ASN A 72 -12.61 -6.91 -2.47
C ASN A 72 -14.04 -6.70 -3.02
N GLY A 73 -14.19 -5.90 -4.09
CA GLY A 73 -15.49 -5.60 -4.70
C GLY A 73 -16.06 -6.74 -5.56
N TYR A 74 -15.20 -7.56 -6.17
CA TYR A 74 -15.63 -8.65 -7.06
C TYR A 74 -15.20 -10.03 -6.56
N ALA A 75 -13.90 -10.33 -6.53
CA ALA A 75 -13.42 -11.69 -6.26
C ALA A 75 -13.87 -12.22 -4.90
N LEU A 76 -13.73 -11.41 -3.84
CA LEU A 76 -14.16 -11.75 -2.49
C LEU A 76 -15.67 -12.02 -2.45
N GLU A 77 -16.49 -11.13 -2.99
CA GLU A 77 -17.96 -11.29 -2.98
C GLU A 77 -18.38 -12.56 -3.73
N ARG A 78 -17.76 -12.86 -4.88
CA ARG A 78 -18.03 -14.10 -5.63
C ARG A 78 -17.64 -15.34 -4.83
N LEU A 79 -16.47 -15.34 -4.22
CA LEU A 79 -16.02 -16.45 -3.37
C LEU A 79 -16.90 -16.59 -2.13
N ALA A 80 -17.35 -15.49 -1.53
CA ALA A 80 -18.25 -15.53 -0.38
C ALA A 80 -19.60 -16.15 -0.74
N VAL A 81 -20.16 -15.84 -1.91
CA VAL A 81 -21.37 -16.49 -2.43
C VAL A 81 -21.15 -17.98 -2.69
N LEU A 82 -20.01 -18.36 -3.26
CA LEU A 82 -19.70 -19.76 -3.58
C LEU A 82 -19.44 -20.62 -2.34
N THR A 83 -18.79 -20.05 -1.33
CA THR A 83 -18.35 -20.79 -0.13
C THR A 83 -19.30 -20.65 1.05
N GLY A 84 -20.17 -19.64 1.06
CA GLY A 84 -20.95 -19.25 2.23
C GLY A 84 -20.11 -18.76 3.41
N ASN A 85 -18.81 -18.48 3.21
CA ASN A 85 -17.86 -18.17 4.27
C ASN A 85 -17.04 -16.91 3.91
N PRO A 86 -17.52 -15.71 4.28
CA PRO A 86 -16.84 -14.45 3.96
C PRO A 86 -15.41 -14.34 4.52
N PRO A 87 -15.09 -14.78 5.75
CA PRO A 87 -13.71 -14.82 6.23
C PRO A 87 -12.78 -15.67 5.34
N LEU A 88 -13.23 -16.87 4.92
CA LEU A 88 -12.45 -17.72 4.02
C LEU A 88 -12.26 -17.05 2.65
N ALA A 89 -13.32 -16.48 2.09
CA ALA A 89 -13.25 -15.73 0.83
C ALA A 89 -12.23 -14.58 0.92
N GLY A 90 -12.27 -13.80 2.01
CA GLY A 90 -11.31 -12.74 2.26
C GLY A 90 -9.88 -13.25 2.36
N ALA A 91 -9.64 -14.34 3.10
CA ALA A 91 -8.31 -14.93 3.20
C ALA A 91 -7.76 -15.39 1.84
N VAL A 92 -8.59 -16.04 1.02
CA VAL A 92 -8.21 -16.50 -0.33
C VAL A 92 -7.92 -15.31 -1.24
N THR A 93 -8.79 -14.30 -1.26
CA THR A 93 -8.61 -13.10 -2.08
C THR A 93 -7.36 -12.32 -1.69
N ALA A 94 -7.15 -12.07 -0.38
CA ALA A 94 -5.97 -11.36 0.10
C ALA A 94 -4.68 -12.14 -0.22
N THR A 95 -4.70 -13.47 -0.09
CA THR A 95 -3.56 -14.32 -0.47
C THR A 95 -3.26 -14.20 -1.97
N ALA A 96 -4.28 -14.26 -2.83
CA ALA A 96 -4.11 -14.11 -4.27
C ALA A 96 -3.55 -12.73 -4.65
N PHE A 97 -4.00 -11.67 -3.98
CA PHE A 97 -3.48 -10.31 -4.17
C PHE A 97 -1.98 -10.22 -3.81
N VAL A 98 -1.61 -10.70 -2.63
CA VAL A 98 -0.21 -10.68 -2.15
C VAL A 98 0.70 -11.49 -3.06
N LEU A 99 0.28 -12.70 -3.45
CA LEU A 99 1.06 -13.53 -4.38
C LEU A 99 1.16 -12.91 -5.78
N GLY A 100 0.16 -12.15 -6.21
CA GLY A 100 0.18 -11.42 -7.48
C GLY A 100 1.26 -10.34 -7.55
N HIS A 101 1.76 -9.88 -6.41
CA HIS A 101 2.88 -8.95 -6.36
C HIS A 101 4.24 -9.64 -6.50
N TRP A 102 4.34 -10.93 -6.20
CA TRP A 102 5.63 -11.62 -6.27
C TRP A 102 6.11 -11.74 -7.72
N GLY A 103 7.22 -11.10 -8.05
CA GLY A 103 7.80 -11.13 -9.38
C GLY A 103 9.08 -10.30 -9.50
N GLU A 104 9.35 -9.80 -10.71
CA GLU A 104 10.53 -8.97 -10.99
C GLU A 104 10.48 -7.63 -10.24
N GLN A 105 9.30 -7.03 -10.11
CA GLN A 105 9.12 -5.74 -9.43
C GLN A 105 9.22 -5.86 -7.90
N TRP A 106 8.70 -6.93 -7.31
CA TRP A 106 8.63 -7.10 -5.86
C TRP A 106 9.25 -8.42 -5.41
N GLY A 107 10.37 -8.28 -4.69
CA GLY A 107 11.02 -9.39 -4.01
C GLY A 107 10.21 -9.94 -2.83
N LEU A 108 10.63 -11.07 -2.27
CA LEU A 108 9.89 -11.77 -1.21
C LEU A 108 9.68 -10.89 0.05
N SER A 109 10.69 -10.14 0.48
CA SER A 109 10.58 -9.20 1.62
C SER A 109 9.52 -8.13 1.37
N ALA A 110 9.52 -7.52 0.19
CA ALA A 110 8.51 -6.55 -0.22
C ALA A 110 7.09 -7.15 -0.21
N VAL A 111 6.93 -8.38 -0.70
CA VAL A 111 5.65 -9.11 -0.69
C VAL A 111 5.16 -9.35 0.74
N LEU A 112 6.05 -9.68 1.69
CA LEU A 112 5.69 -9.83 3.11
C LEU A 112 5.23 -8.50 3.72
N ARG A 113 5.86 -7.38 3.33
CA ARG A 113 5.44 -6.04 3.74
C ARG A 113 4.08 -5.66 3.14
N ILE A 114 3.83 -5.98 1.87
CA ILE A 114 2.54 -5.77 1.18
C ILE A 114 1.42 -6.64 1.80
N ALA A 115 1.75 -7.81 2.35
CA ALA A 115 0.77 -8.67 3.00
C ALA A 115 0.07 -8.01 4.18
N GLN A 116 0.78 -7.17 4.95
CA GLN A 116 0.21 -6.49 6.11
C GLN A 116 -0.93 -5.52 5.75
N PRO A 117 -0.74 -4.51 4.87
CA PRO A 117 -1.84 -3.65 4.47
C PRO A 117 -2.93 -4.44 3.74
N ALA A 118 -2.60 -5.41 2.88
CA ALA A 118 -3.57 -6.25 2.17
C ALA A 118 -4.55 -6.98 3.13
N LEU A 119 -4.02 -7.59 4.18
CA LEU A 119 -4.85 -8.27 5.19
C LEU A 119 -5.73 -7.28 5.97
N LEU A 120 -5.19 -6.11 6.31
CA LEU A 120 -5.96 -5.09 7.04
C LEU A 120 -7.07 -4.49 6.18
N VAL A 121 -6.81 -4.12 4.92
CA VAL A 121 -7.85 -3.58 4.03
C VAL A 121 -8.96 -4.62 3.80
N THR A 122 -8.62 -5.87 3.53
CA THR A 122 -9.65 -6.94 3.43
C THR A 122 -10.43 -7.11 4.74
N GLY A 123 -9.78 -7.05 5.90
CA GLY A 123 -10.45 -7.08 7.20
C GLY A 123 -11.41 -5.90 7.42
N LEU A 124 -10.96 -4.68 7.08
CA LEU A 124 -11.77 -3.46 7.13
C LEU A 124 -12.97 -3.55 6.18
N TYR A 125 -12.80 -4.16 5.02
CA TYR A 125 -13.89 -4.40 4.07
C TYR A 125 -14.95 -5.34 4.62
N LEU A 126 -14.53 -6.48 5.19
CA LEU A 126 -15.43 -7.44 5.82
C LEU A 126 -16.21 -6.79 6.98
N TYR A 127 -15.58 -5.86 7.71
CA TYR A 127 -16.19 -5.18 8.84
C TYR A 127 -17.12 -4.02 8.42
N TRP A 128 -16.67 -3.10 7.57
CA TRP A 128 -17.44 -1.90 7.20
C TRP A 128 -18.36 -2.10 6.00
N ARG A 129 -18.12 -3.13 5.18
CA ARG A 129 -18.90 -3.45 3.98
C ARG A 129 -19.08 -2.24 3.05
N SER A 130 -18.01 -1.47 2.88
CA SER A 130 -18.03 -0.21 2.12
C SER A 130 -16.81 -0.10 1.22
N LEU A 131 -17.03 -0.40 -0.07
CA LEU A 131 -16.00 -0.31 -1.09
C LEU A 131 -15.46 1.12 -1.28
N PRO A 132 -16.29 2.20 -1.28
CA PRO A 132 -15.74 3.55 -1.42
C PRO A 132 -14.84 3.99 -0.26
N VAL A 133 -15.15 3.58 0.98
CA VAL A 133 -14.29 3.84 2.13
C VAL A 133 -12.96 3.12 1.95
N LEU A 134 -13.01 1.87 1.50
CA LEU A 134 -11.84 1.04 1.31
C LEU A 134 -10.90 1.59 0.22
N ILE A 135 -11.46 1.95 -0.94
CA ILE A 135 -10.73 2.62 -2.04
C ILE A 135 -10.02 3.87 -1.52
N ALA A 136 -10.71 4.71 -0.74
CA ALA A 136 -10.11 5.92 -0.20
C ALA A 136 -8.98 5.62 0.81
N VAL A 137 -9.16 4.63 1.70
CA VAL A 137 -8.13 4.23 2.67
C VAL A 137 -6.89 3.67 1.97
N HIS A 138 -7.07 2.78 1.00
CA HIS A 138 -5.98 2.20 0.21
C HIS A 138 -5.26 3.31 -0.59
N ALA A 139 -5.99 4.12 -1.36
CA ALA A 139 -5.38 5.19 -2.13
C ALA A 139 -4.58 6.18 -1.26
N ILE A 140 -5.08 6.54 -0.08
CA ILE A 140 -4.35 7.40 0.86
C ILE A 140 -3.07 6.71 1.36
N ASN A 141 -3.14 5.42 1.69
CA ASN A 141 -1.97 4.65 2.12
C ASN A 141 -0.86 4.66 1.06
N ASP A 142 -1.21 4.40 -0.20
CA ASP A 142 -0.25 4.35 -1.31
C ASP A 142 0.33 5.72 -1.61
N VAL A 143 -0.51 6.76 -1.62
CA VAL A 143 -0.05 8.13 -1.81
C VAL A 143 0.95 8.50 -0.70
N LEU A 144 0.64 8.21 0.56
CA LEU A 144 1.57 8.45 1.67
C LEU A 144 2.87 7.66 1.48
N GLY A 145 2.79 6.39 1.09
CA GLY A 145 3.97 5.57 0.80
C GLY A 145 4.86 6.19 -0.29
N LEU A 146 4.28 6.63 -1.40
CA LEU A 146 5.01 7.24 -2.53
C LEU A 146 5.62 8.61 -2.19
N PHE A 147 5.02 9.37 -1.27
CA PHE A 147 5.58 10.64 -0.80
C PHE A 147 6.65 10.47 0.28
N LEU A 148 6.66 9.34 0.99
CA LEU A 148 7.63 9.04 2.04
C LEU A 148 8.79 8.17 1.55
N ALA A 149 8.67 7.57 0.36
CA ALA A 149 9.75 6.85 -0.29
C ALA A 149 10.92 7.82 -0.57
N PRO A 150 12.18 7.37 -0.39
CA PRO A 150 13.36 8.20 -0.68
C PRO A 150 13.38 8.65 -2.14
N ASP A 151 13.69 9.92 -2.39
CA ASP A 151 13.89 10.42 -3.75
C ASP A 151 15.22 9.88 -4.29
N THR A 152 15.23 9.44 -5.55
CA THR A 152 16.43 8.92 -6.23
C THR A 152 17.49 9.98 -6.50
N ASP A 153 17.13 11.27 -6.37
CA ASP A 153 18.01 12.42 -6.61
C ASP A 153 18.88 12.78 -5.38
N GLY A 154 18.72 12.11 -4.24
CA GLY A 154 19.48 12.36 -3.01
C GLY A 154 20.95 11.91 -3.03
N THR A 155 21.45 11.35 -4.12
CA THR A 155 22.90 11.27 -4.38
C THR A 155 23.40 12.58 -4.97
N ASP A 156 23.29 13.66 -4.20
CA ASP A 156 23.90 14.95 -4.52
C ASP A 156 25.40 14.76 -4.72
N GLY A 157 25.89 14.94 -5.95
CA GLY A 157 26.94 15.90 -6.33
C GLY A 157 28.26 15.99 -5.54
N THR A 158 28.56 15.14 -4.56
CA THR A 158 29.78 15.20 -3.74
C THR A 158 30.87 14.25 -4.23
N GLY A 159 30.55 13.32 -5.13
CA GLY A 159 31.52 12.39 -5.71
C GLY A 159 32.39 13.00 -6.82
N GLU A 160 31.83 13.93 -7.60
CA GLU A 160 32.52 14.43 -8.81
C GLU A 160 33.44 15.62 -8.51
N ALA A 161 33.12 16.45 -7.49
CA ALA A 161 33.98 17.55 -7.06
C ALA A 161 35.26 17.09 -6.33
N ALA A 162 35.24 15.92 -5.68
CA ALA A 162 36.41 15.36 -5.02
C ALA A 162 37.44 14.76 -6.00
N ALA A 163 36.99 14.25 -7.16
CA ALA A 163 37.87 13.70 -8.20
C ALA A 163 38.61 14.81 -8.98
N ALA A 164 37.98 15.97 -9.16
CA ALA A 164 38.58 17.10 -9.90
C ALA A 164 39.69 17.85 -9.13
N THR A 165 39.76 17.72 -7.80
CA THR A 165 40.75 18.43 -6.97
C THR A 165 42.03 17.61 -6.72
N ALA A 166 42.02 16.31 -7.00
CA ALA A 166 43.18 15.42 -6.79
C ALA A 166 44.19 15.38 -7.96
N THR A 167 43.98 16.16 -9.02
CA THR A 167 44.83 16.14 -10.24
C THR A 167 45.44 17.51 -10.59
N GLN A 168 45.71 18.36 -9.60
CA GLN A 168 46.55 19.57 -9.79
C GLN A 168 47.70 19.64 -8.79
#